data_AF-A0A556QV15-F1
#
_entry.id   AF-A0A556QV15-F1
#
_cell.length_a   1.000
_cell.length_b   1.000
_cell.length_c   1.000
_cell.angle_alpha   90.00
_cell.angle_beta   90.00
_cell.angle_gamma   90.00
#
_symmetry.space_group_name_H-M   'P 1'
#
loop_
_entity.id
_entity.type
_entity.pdbx_description
1 polymer ?
#
loop_
_entity_poly.entity_id
_entity_poly.type
_entity_poly.pdbx_seq_one_letter_code
_entity_poly.pdbx_strand_id
1 'polypeptide(L)'
;MIIRLRNQNKIAIHNSYEAHRVMQHIITRDKEIDLTKEHFWTIALDIKKIIVNIEFLGIGSSYRVLVPLKDIFYIPYQKKAVSLILIHNHPSGCLGASNVIRIGEIMGIQVIDHLILEGKSGKTNHYYRLKDQYIMEELQYSTKYLLNPEAEAVLMEQITQLQNIIDLQKENNVIIFNQGEKQGEKQKSIAIAKAMLQEGDTVEKIVRITGLSLKQVEQLKQVD
;
A
#
# COMPACT_ATOMS: atom_id res chain seq x y z
N MET A 1 15.21 -12.52 -26.44
CA MET A 1 15.84 -13.86 -26.39
C MET A 1 14.88 -14.80 -25.67
N ILE A 2 14.54 -15.96 -26.25
CA ILE A 2 13.65 -16.94 -25.60
C ILE A 2 14.53 -17.95 -24.85
N ILE A 3 14.46 -17.96 -23.52
CA ILE A 3 15.23 -18.88 -22.68
C ILE A 3 14.49 -20.22 -22.66
N ARG A 4 15.01 -21.22 -23.39
CA ARG A 4 14.47 -22.59 -23.37
C ARG A 4 15.00 -23.34 -22.15
N LEU A 5 14.11 -23.65 -21.20
CA LEU A 5 14.41 -24.55 -20.09
C LEU A 5 14.67 -25.97 -20.63
N ARG A 6 15.74 -26.65 -20.20
CA ARG A 6 15.99 -28.06 -20.57
C ARG A 6 14.88 -28.95 -19.98
N ASN A 7 14.29 -29.79 -20.82
CA ASN A 7 13.32 -30.81 -20.45
C ASN A 7 13.85 -31.69 -19.31
N GLN A 8 13.22 -31.60 -18.13
CA GLN A 8 12.69 -32.74 -17.35
C GLN A 8 12.13 -32.36 -15.97
N ASN A 9 12.36 -31.14 -15.46
CA ASN A 9 11.69 -30.67 -14.24
C ASN A 9 10.85 -29.44 -14.52
N LYS A 10 9.53 -29.59 -14.37
CA LYS A 10 8.61 -28.47 -14.26
C LYS A 10 8.99 -27.68 -13.01
N ILE A 11 9.62 -26.51 -13.19
CA ILE A 11 10.01 -25.66 -12.06
C ILE A 11 8.74 -24.99 -11.54
N ALA A 12 8.33 -25.33 -10.33
CA ALA A 12 7.27 -24.64 -9.62
C ALA A 12 7.83 -23.43 -8.86
N ILE A 13 7.03 -22.38 -8.75
CA ILE A 13 7.33 -21.19 -7.95
C ILE A 13 6.20 -20.99 -6.94
N HIS A 14 6.45 -21.35 -5.68
CA HIS A 14 5.52 -21.17 -4.57
C HIS A 14 5.77 -19.88 -3.79
N ASN A 15 6.97 -19.31 -3.92
CA ASN A 15 7.36 -18.09 -3.22
C ASN A 15 8.35 -17.27 -4.06
N SER A 16 8.53 -16.01 -3.66
CA SER A 16 9.45 -15.07 -4.30
C SER A 16 10.91 -15.50 -4.24
N TYR A 17 11.32 -16.25 -3.22
CA TYR A 17 12.69 -16.74 -3.08
C TYR A 17 13.04 -17.76 -4.18
N GLU A 18 12.10 -18.62 -4.54
CA GLU A 18 12.25 -19.54 -5.67
C GLU A 18 12.34 -18.79 -7.01
N ALA A 19 11.49 -17.78 -7.23
CA ALA A 19 11.55 -16.92 -8.40
C ALA A 19 12.89 -16.18 -8.50
N HIS A 20 13.34 -15.59 -7.39
CA HIS A 20 14.64 -14.93 -7.27
C HIS A 20 15.79 -15.88 -7.63
N ARG A 21 15.80 -17.09 -7.06
CA ARG A 21 16.83 -18.09 -7.33
C ARG A 21 16.88 -18.51 -8.80
N VAL A 22 15.72 -18.73 -9.43
CA VAL A 22 15.64 -19.05 -10.86
C VAL A 22 16.26 -17.91 -11.66
N MET A 23 15.92 -16.66 -11.34
CA MET A 23 16.42 -15.51 -12.07
C MET A 23 17.92 -15.29 -11.85
N GLN A 24 18.45 -15.49 -10.64
CA GLN A 24 19.89 -15.47 -10.37
C GLN A 24 20.64 -16.47 -11.25
N HIS A 25 20.14 -17.71 -11.38
CA HIS A 25 20.77 -18.72 -12.23
C HIS A 25 20.78 -18.33 -13.71
N ILE A 26 19.78 -17.56 -14.16
CA ILE A 26 19.70 -17.06 -15.54
C ILE A 26 20.68 -15.90 -15.72
N ILE A 27 20.61 -14.88 -14.87
CA ILE A 27 21.43 -13.67 -14.99
C ILE A 27 22.91 -13.98 -14.86
N THR A 28 23.30 -14.87 -13.94
CA THR A 28 24.71 -15.20 -13.70
C THR A 28 25.34 -16.07 -14.79
N ARG A 29 24.54 -16.74 -15.62
CA ARG A 29 25.03 -17.56 -16.74
C ARG A 29 25.40 -16.71 -17.96
N ASP A 30 24.69 -15.61 -18.18
CA ASP A 30 25.02 -14.69 -19.26
C ASP A 30 26.12 -13.73 -18.84
N LYS A 31 27.32 -13.93 -19.41
CA LYS A 31 28.47 -13.05 -19.17
C LYS A 31 28.30 -11.63 -19.75
N GLU A 32 27.23 -11.38 -20.51
CA GLU A 32 27.01 -10.16 -21.28
C GLU A 32 25.92 -9.23 -20.72
N ILE A 33 25.30 -9.58 -19.58
CA ILE A 33 24.28 -8.70 -18.98
C ILE A 33 24.98 -7.49 -18.33
N ASP A 34 24.80 -6.33 -18.93
CA ASP A 34 25.27 -5.06 -18.42
C ASP A 34 24.43 -4.60 -17.21
N LEU A 35 24.81 -5.03 -16.01
CA LEU A 35 24.08 -4.70 -14.78
C LEU A 35 24.07 -3.21 -14.41
N THR A 36 24.74 -2.34 -15.19
CA THR A 36 24.63 -0.88 -15.05
C THR A 36 23.32 -0.33 -15.64
N LYS A 37 22.63 -1.11 -16.47
CA LYS A 37 21.34 -0.78 -17.06
C LYS A 37 20.22 -1.59 -16.41
N GLU A 38 19.02 -1.02 -16.37
CA GLU A 38 17.83 -1.74 -15.99
C GLU A 38 17.47 -2.75 -17.09
N HIS A 39 17.08 -3.94 -16.67
CA HIS A 39 16.65 -5.04 -17.50
C HIS A 39 15.29 -5.50 -16.97
N PHE A 40 14.36 -5.75 -17.87
CA PHE A 40 13.01 -6.20 -17.51
C PHE A 40 12.76 -7.61 -17.98
N TRP A 41 12.31 -8.45 -17.06
CA TRP A 41 11.90 -9.82 -17.32
C TRP A 41 10.50 -10.09 -16.79
N THR A 42 9.89 -11.13 -17.34
CA THR A 42 8.66 -11.72 -16.81
C THR A 42 8.82 -13.22 -16.63
N ILE A 43 8.21 -13.74 -15.56
CA ILE A 43 8.00 -15.17 -15.37
C ILE A 43 6.50 -15.44 -15.46
N ALA A 44 6.09 -16.21 -16.45
CA ALA A 44 4.70 -16.60 -16.65
C ALA A 44 4.46 -18.00 -16.05
N LEU A 45 3.36 -18.14 -15.31
CA LEU A 45 3.02 -19.34 -14.54
C LEU A 45 1.65 -19.91 -14.93
N ASP A 46 1.53 -21.24 -14.93
CA ASP A 46 0.24 -21.93 -15.04
C ASP A 46 -0.54 -21.98 -13.71
N ILE A 47 -1.72 -22.62 -13.73
CA ILE A 47 -2.57 -22.80 -12.54
C ILE A 47 -1.91 -23.57 -11.39
N LYS A 48 -0.88 -24.38 -11.69
CA LYS A 48 -0.10 -25.13 -10.70
C LYS A 48 1.16 -24.37 -10.27
N LYS A 49 1.27 -23.09 -10.64
CA LYS A 49 2.44 -22.23 -10.41
C LYS A 49 3.71 -22.76 -11.04
N ILE A 50 3.59 -23.51 -12.13
CA ILE A 50 4.71 -24.01 -12.91
C ILE A 50 5.10 -22.97 -13.94
N ILE A 51 6.41 -22.72 -14.09
CA ILE A 51 6.94 -21.82 -15.10
C ILE A 51 6.60 -22.35 -16.50
N VAL A 52 5.80 -21.59 -17.24
CA VAL A 52 5.50 -21.85 -18.66
C VAL A 52 6.37 -21.02 -19.59
N ASN A 53 6.89 -19.89 -19.10
CA ASN A 53 7.78 -19.01 -19.87
C ASN A 53 8.61 -18.10 -18.95
N ILE A 54 9.85 -17.82 -19.34
CA ILE A 54 10.65 -16.71 -18.82
C ILE A 54 11.08 -15.89 -20.01
N GLU A 55 10.75 -14.61 -20.01
CA GLU A 55 11.02 -13.72 -21.12
C GLU A 55 11.80 -12.49 -20.69
N PHE A 56 12.74 -12.12 -21.54
CA PHE A 56 13.43 -10.86 -21.47
C PHE A 56 12.77 -9.87 -22.43
N LEU A 57 12.28 -8.76 -21.88
CA LEU A 57 11.46 -7.80 -22.61
C LEU A 57 12.21 -6.52 -22.98
N GLY A 58 13.31 -6.18 -22.30
CA GLY A 58 14.09 -5.03 -22.70
C GLY A 58 15.22 -4.63 -21.76
N ILE A 59 16.10 -3.78 -22.29
CA ILE A 59 17.17 -3.06 -21.58
C ILE A 59 16.83 -1.57 -21.64
N GLY A 60 16.87 -0.93 -20.48
CA GLY A 60 16.66 0.50 -20.31
C GLY A 60 17.96 1.26 -20.08
N SER A 61 17.83 2.45 -19.51
CA SER A 61 18.95 3.20 -18.96
C SER A 61 19.26 2.74 -17.52
N SER A 62 20.14 3.44 -16.82
CA SER A 62 20.33 3.27 -15.37
C SER A 62 19.11 3.69 -14.53
N TYR A 63 18.10 4.32 -15.15
CA TYR A 63 16.97 4.92 -14.46
C TYR A 63 15.62 4.25 -14.75
N ARG A 64 15.38 3.85 -16.00
CA ARG A 64 14.12 3.25 -16.41
C ARG A 64 14.26 2.35 -17.63
N VAL A 65 13.43 1.33 -17.70
CA VAL A 65 13.08 0.58 -18.91
C VAL A 65 11.62 0.81 -19.28
N LEU A 66 11.37 1.16 -20.54
CA LEU A 66 10.00 1.34 -21.06
C LEU A 66 9.62 0.10 -21.86
N VAL A 67 8.71 -0.70 -21.31
CA VAL A 67 8.19 -1.90 -22.00
C VAL A 67 6.72 -1.68 -22.32
N PRO A 68 6.29 -1.77 -23.59
CA PRO A 68 4.89 -1.67 -23.96
C PRO A 68 4.05 -2.78 -23.33
N LEU A 69 2.88 -2.44 -22.80
CA LEU A 69 1.98 -3.40 -22.13
C LEU A 69 1.63 -4.61 -23.00
N LYS A 70 1.42 -4.39 -24.31
CA LYS A 70 1.17 -5.47 -25.27
C LYS A 70 2.28 -6.52 -25.27
N ASP A 71 3.53 -6.11 -25.09
CA ASP A 71 4.69 -7.01 -25.14
C ASP A 71 4.83 -7.78 -23.82
N ILE A 72 4.42 -7.18 -22.69
CA ILE A 72 4.35 -7.85 -21.38
C ILE A 72 3.36 -9.02 -21.41
N PHE A 73 2.20 -8.86 -22.07
CA PHE A 73 1.12 -9.85 -22.04
C PHE A 73 1.04 -10.78 -23.26
N TYR A 74 1.70 -10.44 -24.38
CA TYR A 74 1.61 -11.22 -25.62
C TYR A 74 2.03 -12.69 -25.44
N ILE A 75 3.23 -12.95 -24.93
CA ILE A 75 3.71 -14.34 -24.75
C ILE A 75 2.99 -15.04 -23.59
N PRO A 76 2.79 -14.44 -22.39
CA PRO A 76 2.02 -15.08 -21.33
C PRO A 76 0.64 -15.54 -21.79
N TYR A 77 -0.06 -14.72 -22.57
CA TYR A 77 -1.37 -15.06 -23.13
C TYR A 77 -1.29 -16.25 -24.10
N GLN A 78 -0.34 -16.24 -25.04
CA GLN A 78 -0.12 -17.36 -25.96
C GLN A 78 0.26 -18.67 -25.24
N LYS A 79 0.96 -18.56 -24.12
CA LYS A 79 1.36 -19.70 -23.27
C LYS A 79 0.28 -20.16 -22.31
N LYS A 80 -0.92 -19.56 -22.34
CA LYS A 80 -2.04 -19.84 -21.43
C LYS A 80 -1.61 -19.71 -19.95
N ALA A 81 -0.74 -18.75 -19.67
CA ALA A 81 -0.39 -18.42 -18.31
C ALA A 81 -1.61 -17.83 -17.59
N VAL A 82 -1.72 -18.10 -16.28
CA VAL A 82 -2.76 -17.50 -15.43
C VAL A 82 -2.20 -16.48 -14.48
N SER A 83 -0.88 -16.44 -14.31
CA SER A 83 -0.21 -15.44 -13.50
C SER A 83 1.17 -15.06 -14.02
N LEU A 84 1.61 -13.87 -13.64
CA LEU A 84 2.86 -13.24 -14.06
C LEU A 84 3.62 -12.71 -12.84
N ILE A 85 4.94 -12.90 -12.84
CA ILE A 85 5.86 -12.21 -11.93
C ILE A 85 6.68 -11.25 -12.77
N LEU A 86 6.69 -9.97 -12.38
CA LEU A 86 7.54 -8.95 -13.01
C LEU A 86 8.89 -8.92 -12.31
N ILE A 87 9.97 -8.74 -13.06
CA ILE A 87 11.31 -8.68 -12.49
C ILE A 87 12.12 -7.58 -13.16
N HIS A 88 12.78 -6.74 -12.38
CA HIS A 88 13.86 -5.89 -12.88
C HIS A 88 15.07 -5.87 -11.94
N ASN A 89 16.23 -5.45 -12.45
CA ASN A 89 17.38 -5.10 -11.63
C ASN A 89 17.42 -3.58 -11.40
N HIS A 90 17.73 -3.19 -10.16
CA HIS A 90 17.84 -1.81 -9.67
C HIS A 90 16.49 -1.13 -9.29
N PRO A 91 16.41 -0.41 -8.15
CA PRO A 91 15.19 0.25 -7.67
C PRO A 91 14.87 1.61 -8.32
N SER A 92 15.54 2.01 -9.41
CA SER A 92 15.60 3.42 -9.86
C SER A 92 14.31 4.05 -10.36
N GLY A 93 13.26 3.30 -10.70
CA GLY A 93 12.09 3.96 -11.22
C GLY A 93 11.00 3.05 -11.68
N CYS A 94 9.96 2.98 -10.85
CA CYS A 94 8.56 2.72 -11.16
C CYS A 94 8.28 2.59 -12.67
N LEU A 95 8.46 1.37 -13.21
CA LEU A 95 7.58 0.89 -14.27
C LEU A 95 6.16 1.13 -13.76
N GLY A 96 5.25 1.59 -14.64
CA GLY A 96 3.85 1.83 -14.29
C GLY A 96 3.15 0.53 -13.88
N ALA A 97 3.51 0.02 -12.70
CA ALA A 97 3.14 -1.28 -12.16
C ALA A 97 1.63 -1.32 -11.97
N SER A 98 1.00 -0.20 -11.63
CA SER A 98 -0.46 -0.03 -11.65
C SER A 98 -1.10 -0.47 -12.95
N ASN A 99 -0.56 0.00 -14.08
CA ASN A 99 -1.15 -0.28 -15.38
C ASN A 99 -1.00 -1.76 -15.74
N VAL A 100 0.17 -2.35 -15.41
CA VAL A 100 0.43 -3.76 -15.68
C VAL A 100 -0.46 -4.65 -14.81
N ILE A 101 -0.57 -4.37 -13.51
CA ILE A 101 -1.42 -5.11 -12.57
C ILE A 101 -2.87 -5.08 -13.04
N ARG A 102 -3.39 -3.89 -13.35
CA ARG A 102 -4.78 -3.72 -13.77
C ARG A 102 -5.09 -4.42 -15.09
N ILE A 103 -4.20 -4.32 -16.08
CA ILE A 103 -4.38 -5.02 -17.35
C ILE A 103 -4.28 -6.53 -17.16
N GLY A 104 -3.41 -6.99 -16.25
CA GLY A 104 -3.34 -8.40 -15.88
C GLY A 104 -4.67 -8.94 -15.38
N GLU A 105 -5.38 -8.20 -14.53
CA GLU A 105 -6.72 -8.55 -14.08
C GLU A 105 -7.73 -8.62 -15.23
N ILE A 106 -7.75 -7.62 -16.11
CA ILE A 106 -8.63 -7.57 -17.28
C ILE A 106 -8.37 -8.75 -18.23
N MET A 107 -7.10 -9.10 -18.43
CA MET A 107 -6.67 -10.16 -19.34
C MET A 107 -6.78 -11.57 -18.74
N GLY A 108 -7.13 -11.70 -17.46
CA GLY A 108 -7.14 -12.99 -16.75
C GLY A 108 -5.73 -13.55 -16.48
N ILE A 109 -4.70 -12.71 -16.48
CA ILE A 109 -3.30 -13.05 -16.19
C ILE A 109 -2.83 -12.21 -15.01
N GLN A 110 -3.05 -12.71 -13.80
CA GLN A 110 -2.80 -11.95 -12.58
C GLN A 110 -1.31 -11.67 -12.37
N VAL A 111 -0.94 -10.41 -12.16
CA VAL A 111 0.41 -10.06 -11.68
C VAL A 111 0.47 -10.35 -10.18
N ILE A 112 1.21 -11.40 -9.79
CA ILE A 112 1.20 -11.90 -8.40
C ILE A 112 2.34 -11.35 -7.55
N ASP A 113 3.41 -10.86 -8.18
CA ASP A 113 4.52 -10.20 -7.51
C ASP A 113 5.33 -9.36 -8.51
N HIS A 114 6.10 -8.42 -8.00
CA HIS A 114 7.11 -7.68 -8.74
C HIS A 114 8.38 -7.65 -7.90
N LEU A 115 9.40 -8.36 -8.40
CA LEU A 115 10.70 -8.51 -7.77
C LEU A 115 11.70 -7.48 -8.29
N ILE A 116 12.35 -6.79 -7.36
CA ILE A 116 13.48 -5.89 -7.65
C ILE A 116 14.73 -6.61 -7.19
N LEU A 117 15.56 -7.02 -8.14
CA LEU A 117 16.82 -7.71 -7.85
C LEU A 117 17.89 -6.68 -7.48
N GLU A 118 18.50 -6.85 -6.31
CA GLU A 118 19.61 -6.01 -5.87
C GLU A 118 20.94 -6.71 -6.13
N GLY A 119 21.96 -5.95 -6.55
CA GLY A 119 23.35 -6.39 -6.63
C GLY A 119 24.02 -6.19 -7.99
N LYS A 120 25.24 -5.67 -7.97
CA LYS A 120 26.08 -5.40 -9.16
C LYS A 120 26.57 -6.65 -9.90
N SER A 121 26.18 -7.85 -9.47
CA SER A 121 26.68 -9.12 -10.06
C SER A 121 25.70 -10.29 -9.98
N GLY A 122 24.44 -10.10 -9.59
CA GLY A 122 23.47 -11.21 -9.44
C GLY A 122 23.86 -12.26 -8.38
N LYS A 123 24.85 -11.97 -7.53
CA LYS A 123 25.40 -12.89 -6.50
C LYS A 123 24.86 -12.64 -5.08
N THR A 124 23.97 -11.68 -4.92
CA THR A 124 23.36 -11.31 -3.63
C THR A 124 21.97 -11.92 -3.52
N ASN A 125 21.63 -12.43 -2.34
CA ASN A 125 20.29 -12.97 -2.04
C ASN A 125 19.26 -11.88 -1.69
N HIS A 126 19.64 -10.61 -1.87
CA HIS A 126 18.79 -9.47 -1.57
C HIS A 126 17.90 -9.14 -2.77
N TYR A 127 16.60 -9.03 -2.51
CA TYR A 127 15.59 -8.58 -3.45
C TYR A 127 14.45 -7.90 -2.68
N TYR A 128 13.76 -6.98 -3.34
CA TYR A 128 12.56 -6.34 -2.80
C TYR A 128 11.32 -6.89 -3.49
N ARG A 129 10.23 -7.00 -2.74
CA ARG A 129 8.90 -7.35 -3.25
C ARG A 129 7.99 -6.16 -3.13
N LEU A 130 7.35 -5.76 -4.23
CA LEU A 130 6.29 -4.75 -4.15
C LEU A 130 5.10 -5.23 -3.31
N LYS A 131 4.86 -6.55 -3.25
CA LYS A 131 3.81 -7.13 -2.41
C LYS A 131 4.02 -6.82 -0.92
N ASP A 132 5.26 -6.78 -0.44
CA ASP A 132 5.57 -6.52 0.97
C ASP A 132 5.41 -5.05 1.35
N GLN A 133 5.36 -4.15 0.36
CA GLN A 133 5.26 -2.71 0.58
C GLN A 133 3.81 -2.19 0.55
N TYR A 134 2.80 -3.08 0.45
CA TYR A 134 1.37 -2.74 0.26
C TYR A 134 1.05 -1.91 -1.01
N ILE A 135 2.07 -1.57 -1.81
CA ILE A 135 1.94 -0.82 -3.05
C ILE A 135 1.07 -1.58 -4.07
N MET A 136 1.14 -2.92 -4.11
CA MET A 136 0.33 -3.72 -5.04
C MET A 136 -1.18 -3.53 -4.80
N GLU A 137 -1.62 -3.42 -3.55
CA GLU A 137 -3.04 -3.25 -3.21
C GLU A 137 -3.54 -1.87 -3.62
N GLU A 138 -2.77 -0.80 -3.33
CA GLU A 138 -3.13 0.56 -3.76
C GLU A 138 -3.22 0.68 -5.28
N LEU A 139 -2.31 0.03 -5.99
CA LEU A 139 -2.22 0.09 -7.45
C LEU A 139 -3.37 -0.66 -8.16
N GLN A 140 -4.00 -1.65 -7.52
CA GLN A 140 -5.17 -2.37 -8.07
C GLN A 140 -6.40 -1.46 -8.23
N TYR A 141 -6.55 -0.47 -7.36
CA TYR A 141 -7.65 0.49 -7.39
C TYR A 141 -7.46 1.64 -8.40
N SER A 142 -6.37 1.62 -9.18
CA SER A 142 -6.13 2.65 -10.20
C SER A 142 -7.23 2.65 -11.26
N THR A 143 -7.91 3.80 -11.40
CA THR A 143 -9.02 3.99 -12.36
C THR A 143 -8.57 4.30 -13.78
N LYS A 144 -7.26 4.52 -13.99
CA LYS A 144 -6.66 5.03 -15.24
C LYS A 144 -7.00 4.22 -16.50
N TYR A 145 -7.38 2.95 -16.35
CA TYR A 145 -7.76 2.04 -17.45
C TYR A 145 -9.15 1.42 -17.27
N LEU A 146 -10.06 2.07 -16.53
CA LEU A 146 -11.47 1.69 -16.55
C LEU A 146 -12.01 1.91 -17.97
N LEU A 147 -12.31 0.82 -18.67
CA LEU A 147 -12.84 0.85 -20.04
C LEU A 147 -14.37 1.06 -20.09
N ASN A 148 -14.98 1.56 -19.02
CA ASN A 148 -16.40 1.87 -19.00
C ASN A 148 -16.65 3.21 -18.28
N PRO A 149 -17.03 4.28 -19.01
CA PRO A 149 -17.39 5.58 -18.42
C PRO A 149 -18.48 5.50 -17.35
N GLU A 150 -19.42 4.55 -17.47
CA GLU A 150 -20.47 4.36 -16.47
C GLU A 150 -19.89 3.76 -15.17
N ALA A 151 -18.98 2.80 -15.27
CA ALA A 151 -18.31 2.22 -14.11
C ALA A 151 -17.39 3.23 -13.41
N GLU A 152 -16.74 4.11 -14.19
CA GLU A 152 -15.94 5.21 -13.65
C GLU A 152 -16.81 6.22 -12.90
N ALA A 153 -17.95 6.60 -13.46
CA ALA A 153 -18.90 7.50 -12.79
C ALA A 153 -19.41 6.92 -11.46
N VAL A 154 -19.81 5.64 -11.45
CA VAL A 154 -20.27 4.94 -10.24
C VAL A 154 -19.17 4.88 -9.18
N LEU A 155 -17.93 4.56 -9.58
CA LEU A 155 -16.81 4.51 -8.64
C LEU A 155 -16.46 5.90 -8.09
N MET A 156 -16.49 6.94 -8.92
CA MET A 156 -16.26 8.32 -8.49
C MET A 156 -17.33 8.76 -7.48
N GLU A 157 -18.59 8.42 -7.72
CA GLU A 157 -19.68 8.69 -6.77
C GLU A 157 -19.42 8.03 -5.41
N GLN A 158 -19.00 6.75 -5.40
CA GLN A 158 -18.65 6.04 -4.17
C GLN A 158 -17.45 6.67 -3.45
N ILE A 159 -16.41 7.07 -4.18
CA ILE A 159 -15.24 7.74 -3.61
C ILE A 159 -15.65 9.07 -2.96
N THR A 160 -16.50 9.86 -3.63
CA THR A 160 -17.01 11.12 -3.09
C THR A 160 -17.86 10.89 -1.83
N GLN A 161 -18.72 9.87 -1.81
CA GLN A 161 -19.48 9.50 -0.61
C GLN A 161 -18.57 9.13 0.56
N LEU A 162 -17.52 8.34 0.32
CA LEU A 162 -16.55 7.96 1.34
C LEU A 162 -15.76 9.17 1.87
N GLN A 163 -15.36 10.10 1.01
CA GLN A 163 -14.67 11.33 1.41
C GLN A 163 -15.56 12.19 2.32
N ASN A 164 -16.83 12.35 1.97
CA ASN A 164 -17.79 13.09 2.80
C ASN A 164 -17.96 12.44 4.19
N ILE A 165 -18.00 11.10 4.26
CA ILE A 165 -18.06 10.38 5.54
C ILE A 165 -16.79 10.66 6.38
N ILE A 166 -15.62 10.62 5.76
CA ILE A 166 -14.33 10.89 6.44
C ILE A 166 -14.30 12.32 6.99
N ASP A 167 -14.77 13.30 6.22
CA ASP A 167 -14.75 14.70 6.65
C ASP A 167 -15.76 14.97 7.76
N LEU A 168 -16.97 14.39 7.70
CA LEU A 168 -17.93 14.42 8.81
C LEU A 168 -17.36 13.78 10.09
N GLN A 169 -16.62 12.68 9.96
CA GLN A 169 -15.96 12.05 11.12
C GLN A 169 -14.88 12.94 11.73
N LYS A 170 -14.08 13.64 10.90
CA LYS A 170 -13.09 14.60 11.39
C LYS A 170 -13.75 15.75 12.14
N GLU A 171 -14.81 16.33 11.59
CA GLU A 171 -15.55 17.42 12.24
C GLU A 171 -16.15 16.97 13.57
N ASN A 172 -16.79 15.79 13.60
CA ASN A 172 -17.33 15.22 14.83
C ASN A 172 -16.24 14.98 15.88
N ASN A 173 -15.07 14.48 15.49
CA ASN A 173 -13.95 14.28 16.42
C ASN A 173 -13.48 15.60 17.04
N VAL A 174 -13.42 16.69 16.26
CA VAL A 174 -13.08 18.02 16.79
C VAL A 174 -14.13 18.52 17.79
N ILE A 175 -15.42 18.32 17.49
CA ILE A 175 -16.53 18.70 18.38
C ILE A 175 -16.45 17.90 19.70
N ILE A 176 -16.28 16.59 19.61
CA ILE A 176 -16.17 15.69 20.77
C ILE A 176 -14.97 16.08 21.63
N PHE A 177 -13.81 16.36 21.01
CA PHE A 177 -12.61 16.79 21.72
C PHE A 177 -12.83 18.10 22.49
N ASN A 178 -13.36 19.13 21.83
CA ASN A 178 -13.63 20.43 22.45
C ASN A 178 -14.68 20.35 23.58
N GLN A 179 -15.69 19.50 23.43
CA GLN A 179 -16.67 19.23 24.49
C GLN A 179 -16.02 18.53 25.69
N GLY A 180 -15.15 17.55 25.43
CA GLY A 180 -14.38 16.86 26.46
C GLY A 180 -13.48 17.80 27.26
N GLU A 181 -12.78 18.72 26.59
CA GLU A 181 -11.92 19.71 27.24
C GLU A 181 -12.73 20.65 28.15
N LYS A 182 -13.81 21.26 27.63
CA LYS A 182 -14.70 22.13 28.42
C LYS A 182 -15.32 21.40 29.62
N GLN A 183 -15.71 20.13 29.43
CA GLN A 183 -16.26 19.32 30.50
C GLN A 183 -15.21 18.98 31.56
N GLY A 184 -13.97 18.69 31.15
CA GLY A 184 -12.83 18.46 32.03
C GLY A 184 -12.47 19.68 32.87
N GLU A 185 -12.40 20.87 32.25
CA GLU A 185 -12.18 22.14 32.97
C GLU A 185 -13.27 22.39 34.02
N LYS A 186 -14.54 22.23 33.63
CA LYS A 186 -15.67 22.40 34.55
C LYS A 186 -15.63 21.40 35.71
N GLN A 187 -15.31 20.13 35.44
CA GLN A 187 -15.15 19.11 36.48
C GLN A 187 -14.00 19.44 37.43
N LYS A 188 -12.88 19.94 36.91
CA LYS A 188 -11.75 20.40 37.73
C LYS A 188 -12.14 21.57 38.63
N SER A 189 -12.83 22.59 38.10
CA SER A 189 -13.33 23.71 38.91
C SER A 189 -14.30 23.25 40.00
N ILE A 190 -15.17 22.27 39.71
CA ILE A 190 -16.08 21.69 40.71
C ILE A 190 -15.31 20.91 41.78
N ALA A 191 -14.30 20.11 41.40
CA ALA A 191 -13.49 19.36 42.36
C ALA A 191 -12.71 20.28 43.31
N ILE A 192 -12.12 21.37 42.78
CA ILE A 192 -11.45 22.40 43.57
C ILE A 192 -12.45 23.08 44.51
N ALA A 193 -13.64 23.45 44.02
CA ALA A 193 -14.68 24.07 44.85
C ALA A 193 -15.11 23.18 46.03
N LYS A 194 -15.29 21.87 45.79
CA LYS A 194 -15.62 20.91 46.85
C LYS A 194 -14.53 20.80 47.91
N ALA A 195 -13.26 20.71 47.49
CA ALA A 195 -12.13 20.67 48.42
C ALA A 195 -12.06 21.93 49.30
N MET A 196 -12.18 23.12 48.69
CA MET A 196 -12.19 24.38 49.41
C MET A 196 -13.37 24.51 50.39
N LEU A 197 -14.56 24.01 50.02
CA LEU A 197 -15.71 23.96 50.94
C LEU A 197 -15.43 23.07 52.16
N GLN A 198 -14.77 21.93 51.99
CA GLN A 198 -14.39 21.03 53.08
C GLN A 198 -13.34 21.65 54.01
N GLU A 199 -12.45 22.48 53.47
CA GLU A 199 -11.45 23.23 54.23
C GLU A 199 -12.03 24.46 54.96
N GLY A 200 -13.32 24.79 54.75
CA GLY A 200 -14.00 25.89 55.42
C GLY A 200 -13.81 27.26 54.76
N ASP A 201 -13.36 27.31 53.50
CA ASP A 201 -13.19 28.56 52.76
C ASP A 201 -14.53 29.26 52.47
N THR A 202 -14.51 30.61 52.43
CA THR A 202 -15.71 31.39 52.16
C THR A 202 -16.19 31.24 50.71
N VAL A 203 -17.50 31.40 50.50
CA VAL A 203 -18.13 31.27 49.17
C VAL A 203 -17.55 32.28 48.19
N GLU A 204 -17.29 33.50 48.64
CA GLU A 204 -16.69 34.56 47.82
C GLU A 204 -15.28 34.18 47.35
N LYS A 205 -14.49 33.52 48.21
CA LYS A 205 -13.14 33.05 47.86
C LYS A 205 -13.20 31.93 46.82
N ILE A 206 -14.15 31.00 46.97
CA ILE A 206 -14.33 29.86 46.06
C ILE A 206 -14.78 30.32 44.67
N VAL A 207 -15.76 31.24 44.58
CA VAL A 207 -16.22 31.83 43.32
C VAL A 207 -15.07 32.52 42.59
N ARG A 208 -14.25 33.29 43.32
CA ARG A 208 -13.10 34.00 42.75
C ARG A 208 -12.02 33.05 42.19
N ILE A 209 -11.75 31.93 42.85
CA ILE A 209 -10.68 30.99 42.46
C ILE A 209 -11.13 30.01 41.36
N THR A 210 -12.36 29.52 41.45
CA THR A 210 -12.85 28.45 40.56
C THR A 210 -13.56 28.97 39.32
N GLY A 211 -13.95 30.25 39.32
CA GLY A 211 -14.73 30.88 38.25
C GLY A 211 -16.18 30.40 38.17
N LEU A 212 -16.64 29.57 39.12
CA LEU A 212 -18.01 29.10 39.20
C LEU A 212 -18.94 30.21 39.66
N SER A 213 -20.20 30.18 39.21
CA SER A 213 -21.20 31.14 39.69
C SER A 213 -21.62 30.86 41.14
N LEU A 214 -22.07 31.89 41.86
CA LEU A 214 -22.56 31.77 43.24
C LEU A 214 -23.58 30.63 43.39
N LYS A 215 -24.57 30.56 42.48
CA LYS A 215 -25.58 29.51 42.44
C LYS A 215 -24.99 28.11 42.31
N GLN A 216 -23.92 27.94 41.52
CA GLN A 216 -23.24 26.64 41.36
C GLN A 216 -22.50 26.24 42.63
N VAL A 217 -21.82 27.18 43.29
CA VAL A 217 -21.12 26.92 44.56
C VAL A 217 -22.10 26.63 45.69
N GLU A 218 -23.23 27.34 45.75
CA GLU A 218 -24.30 27.08 46.72
C GLU A 218 -24.98 25.73 46.51
N GLN A 219 -25.17 25.30 45.25
CA GLN A 219 -25.68 23.95 44.95
C GLN A 219 -24.71 22.85 45.41
N LEU A 220 -23.39 23.09 45.33
CA LEU A 220 -22.39 22.14 45.82
C LEU A 220 -22.40 21.99 47.34
N LYS A 221 -22.89 22.99 48.09
CA LYS A 221 -23.11 22.88 49.55
C LYS A 221 -24.32 22.03 49.94
N GLN A 222 -25.25 21.77 49.02
CA GLN A 222 -26.50 21.04 49.30
C GLN A 222 -26.41 19.53 49.01
N VAL A 223 -25.26 19.06 48.51
CA VAL A 223 -25.09 17.70 47.96
C VAL A 223 -24.25 16.78 48.87
N ASP A 224 -23.75 17.29 50.00
CA ASP A 224 -23.05 16.49 51.04
C ASP A 224 -23.73 16.66 52.40
#